data_AF-A0A7L5YFT2-F1
#
_entry.id   AF-A0A7L5YFT2-F1
#
_cell.length_a   1.000
_cell.length_b   1.000
_cell.length_c   1.000
_cell.angle_alpha   90.00
_cell.angle_beta   90.00
_cell.angle_gamma   90.00
#
_symmetry.space_group_name_H-M   'P 1'
#
loop_
_entity.id
_entity.type
_entity.pdbx_description
1 polymer ?
#
loop_
_entity_poly.entity_id
_entity_poly.type
_entity_poly.pdbx_seq_one_letter_code
_entity_poly.pdbx_strand_id
1 'polypeptide(L)'
;MNKNDYAGLDMEADAHECAGKAVDSPMYDRLRIAEIAEGVGDPQCYKGKAGGPPRFKVGDQLRVKDMPDVFYNQTPGYTRGVAGTVLSVVYESPTPEDEAWGRINQAEWFYLVSFRHVDLWGADDPDTNPNDTVQAEMPERWLEPA
;
A
#
# COMPACT_ATOMS: atom_id res chain seq x y z
N MET A 1 -6.31 17.85 30.86
CA MET A 1 -5.35 17.28 31.83
C MET A 1 -3.96 17.80 31.49
N ASN A 2 -3.21 18.25 32.51
CA ASN A 2 -1.89 18.88 32.38
C ASN A 2 -0.77 17.83 32.55
N LYS A 3 0.40 18.05 31.95
CA LYS A 3 1.52 17.07 31.87
C LYS A 3 2.28 16.79 33.19
N ASN A 4 1.76 17.23 34.34
CA ASN A 4 2.51 17.20 35.61
C ASN A 4 1.95 16.27 36.70
N ASP A 5 0.96 15.42 36.41
CA ASP A 5 0.28 14.62 37.44
C ASP A 5 0.85 13.19 37.66
N TYR A 6 2.05 12.88 37.14
CA TYR A 6 2.70 11.55 37.32
C TYR A 6 4.07 11.63 38.00
N ALA A 7 4.22 12.49 39.00
CA ALA A 7 5.36 12.41 39.92
C ALA A 7 4.95 11.61 41.16
N GLY A 8 5.20 10.30 41.16
CA GLY A 8 5.18 9.50 42.41
C GLY A 8 4.26 8.29 42.46
N LEU A 9 4.25 7.45 41.42
CA LEU A 9 3.78 6.06 41.56
C LEU A 9 4.90 5.13 41.12
N ASP A 10 5.59 4.59 42.13
CA ASP A 10 6.54 3.48 41.98
C ASP A 10 5.76 2.26 41.51
N MET A 11 5.71 2.08 40.20
CA MET A 11 5.20 0.86 39.59
C MET A 11 6.40 -0.07 39.42
N GLU A 12 6.60 -0.95 40.40
CA GLU A 12 7.48 -2.10 40.26
C GLU A 12 7.12 -2.81 38.95
N ALA A 13 8.06 -2.77 38.01
CA ALA A 13 7.97 -3.51 36.78
C ALA A 13 8.10 -4.99 37.15
N ASP A 14 6.97 -5.70 37.20
CA ASP A 14 6.92 -7.15 37.16
C ASP A 14 7.39 -7.58 35.75
N ALA A 15 8.70 -7.48 35.56
CA ALA A 15 9.39 -8.03 34.42
C ALA A 15 9.29 -9.55 34.56
N HIS A 16 8.35 -10.15 33.85
CA HIS A 16 8.38 -11.58 33.58
C HIS A 16 9.67 -11.86 32.77
N GLU A 17 10.77 -12.09 33.48
CA GLU A 17 12.08 -12.41 32.94
C GLU A 17 11.99 -13.70 32.12
N CYS A 18 11.98 -13.56 30.80
CA CYS A 18 12.58 -14.57 29.94
C CYS A 18 14.07 -14.21 29.83
N ALA A 19 14.83 -14.60 30.85
CA ALA A 19 16.29 -14.47 30.91
C ALA A 19 16.93 -15.43 29.90
N GLY A 20 16.95 -14.98 28.65
CA GLY A 20 17.52 -15.72 27.53
C GLY A 20 17.41 -14.89 26.26
N LYS A 21 17.94 -13.67 26.26
CA LYS A 21 18.06 -12.88 25.02
C LYS A 21 19.54 -12.73 24.70
N ALA A 22 19.94 -13.31 23.57
CA ALA A 22 21.26 -13.08 23.01
C ALA A 22 21.46 -11.56 22.87
N VAL A 23 22.54 -11.05 23.47
CA VAL A 23 22.85 -9.63 23.62
C VAL A 23 23.01 -8.89 22.27
N ASP A 24 23.09 -9.64 21.17
CA ASP A 24 23.24 -9.15 19.79
C ASP A 24 21.99 -9.33 18.92
N SER A 25 20.83 -9.64 19.52
CA SER A 25 19.59 -9.80 18.74
C SER A 25 19.10 -8.45 18.19
N PRO A 26 18.56 -8.40 16.95
CA PRO A 26 17.96 -7.17 16.43
C PRO A 26 16.79 -6.75 17.32
N MET A 27 16.80 -5.49 17.74
CA MET A 27 15.70 -4.85 18.48
C MET A 27 14.70 -4.29 17.48
N TYR A 28 13.42 -4.65 17.64
CA TYR A 28 12.34 -4.15 16.79
C TYR A 28 11.55 -3.06 17.52
N ASP A 29 11.32 -1.95 16.84
CA ASP A 29 10.41 -0.92 17.31
C ASP A 29 8.96 -1.35 17.09
N ARG A 30 8.29 -1.72 18.19
CA ARG A 30 6.93 -2.27 18.18
C ARG A 30 5.84 -1.19 18.21
N LEU A 31 6.17 0.04 18.58
CA LEU A 31 5.19 1.12 18.75
C LEU A 31 5.14 2.04 17.53
N ARG A 32 6.18 2.03 16.69
CA ARG A 32 6.32 2.86 15.50
C ARG A 32 5.03 3.08 14.68
N ILE A 33 4.33 2.01 14.29
CA ILE A 33 3.13 2.12 13.45
C ILE A 33 1.97 2.76 14.22
N ALA A 34 1.81 2.39 15.49
CA ALA A 34 0.77 2.97 16.34
C ALA A 34 1.00 4.49 16.51
N GLU A 35 2.24 4.91 16.74
CA GLU A 35 2.60 6.33 16.85
C GLU A 35 2.37 7.10 15.55
N ILE A 36 2.63 6.49 14.38
CA ILE A 36 2.39 7.12 13.07
C ILE A 36 0.89 7.33 12.80
N ALA A 37 0.05 6.36 13.18
CA ALA A 37 -1.37 6.35 12.85
C ALA A 37 -2.27 6.91 13.96
N GLU A 38 -1.75 7.20 15.14
CA GLU A 38 -2.51 7.63 16.32
C GLU A 38 -3.39 8.86 16.01
N GLY A 39 -4.70 8.71 16.18
CA GLY A 39 -5.67 9.78 15.94
C GLY A 39 -5.90 10.17 14.47
N VAL A 40 -5.22 9.52 13.51
CA VAL A 40 -5.31 9.82 12.07
C VAL A 40 -5.91 8.66 11.27
N GLY A 41 -5.45 7.43 11.51
CA GLY A 41 -5.82 6.24 10.74
C GLY A 41 -4.90 5.95 9.54
N ASP A 42 -5.11 4.80 8.92
CA ASP A 42 -4.34 4.25 7.80
C ASP A 42 -5.29 4.05 6.59
N PRO A 43 -4.96 4.54 5.37
CA PRO A 43 -3.70 5.18 4.94
C PRO A 43 -3.64 6.70 5.14
N GLN A 44 -4.55 7.29 5.92
CA GLN A 44 -4.58 8.75 6.10
C GLN A 44 -3.29 9.33 6.72
N CYS A 45 -2.57 8.54 7.53
CA CYS A 45 -1.27 8.89 8.10
C CYS A 45 -0.14 9.09 7.05
N TYR A 46 -0.37 8.68 5.80
CA TYR A 46 0.55 8.86 4.66
C TYR A 46 0.16 10.00 3.72
N LYS A 47 -0.94 10.71 3.98
CA LYS A 47 -1.35 11.88 3.19
C LYS A 47 -0.25 12.95 3.13
N GLY A 48 0.11 13.39 1.93
CA GLY A 48 1.15 14.36 1.62
C GLY A 48 2.58 13.80 1.65
N LYS A 49 2.76 12.47 1.71
CA LYS A 49 4.08 11.83 1.81
C LYS A 49 4.58 11.20 0.51
N ALA A 50 3.81 11.22 -0.58
CA ALA A 50 4.23 10.66 -1.87
C ALA A 50 5.29 11.50 -2.62
N GLY A 51 5.74 12.63 -2.06
CA GLY A 51 6.83 13.44 -2.61
C GLY A 51 6.47 14.33 -3.80
N GLY A 52 5.20 14.36 -4.20
CA GLY A 52 4.70 15.20 -5.30
C GLY A 52 3.22 14.99 -5.58
N PRO A 53 2.63 15.78 -6.51
CA PRO A 53 1.28 15.52 -7.00
C PRO A 53 1.22 14.18 -7.77
N PRO A 54 0.03 13.57 -7.91
CA PRO A 54 -0.13 12.33 -8.66
C PRO A 54 0.30 12.51 -10.11
N ARG A 55 1.04 11.54 -10.65
CA ARG A 55 1.51 11.58 -12.04
C ARG A 55 0.38 11.46 -13.05
N PHE A 56 -0.69 10.76 -12.69
CA PHE A 56 -1.83 10.49 -13.57
C PHE A 56 -3.11 11.09 -12.98
N LYS A 57 -4.12 11.30 -13.83
CA LYS A 57 -5.43 11.83 -13.42
C LYS A 57 -6.56 10.93 -13.90
N VAL A 58 -7.74 11.11 -13.30
CA VAL A 58 -8.97 10.44 -13.70
C VAL A 58 -9.21 10.62 -15.20
N GLY A 59 -9.53 9.51 -15.88
CA GLY A 59 -9.75 9.45 -17.32
C GLY A 59 -8.50 9.14 -18.16
N ASP A 60 -7.29 9.20 -17.59
CA ASP A 60 -6.09 8.80 -18.32
C ASP A 60 -6.14 7.31 -18.67
N GLN A 61 -5.69 6.98 -19.89
CA GLN A 61 -5.46 5.61 -20.35
C GLN A 61 -4.03 5.20 -20.00
N LEU A 62 -3.90 4.12 -19.25
CA LEU A 62 -2.61 3.62 -18.76
C LEU A 62 -2.48 2.14 -19.09
N ARG A 63 -1.24 1.66 -19.16
CA ARG A 63 -0.90 0.24 -19.27
C ARG A 63 -0.22 -0.21 -17.99
N VAL A 64 -0.55 -1.43 -17.55
CA VAL A 64 0.14 -2.06 -16.43
C VAL A 64 1.46 -2.63 -16.93
N LYS A 65 2.57 -2.23 -16.32
CA LYS A 65 3.90 -2.75 -16.62
C LYS A 65 4.03 -4.21 -16.20
N ASP A 66 4.83 -4.96 -16.95
CA ASP A 66 5.25 -6.29 -16.53
C ASP A 66 6.62 -6.24 -15.83
N MET A 67 6.60 -5.84 -14.55
CA MET A 67 7.80 -5.79 -13.71
C MET A 67 8.06 -7.14 -13.01
N PRO A 68 9.31 -7.44 -12.64
CA PRO A 68 9.63 -8.64 -11.87
C PRO A 68 8.78 -8.75 -10.61
N ASP A 69 8.24 -9.94 -10.37
CA ASP A 69 7.27 -10.25 -9.32
C ASP A 69 7.82 -11.24 -8.28
N VAL A 70 9.14 -11.38 -8.21
CA VAL A 70 9.81 -12.31 -7.29
C VAL A 70 9.46 -11.95 -5.84
N PHE A 71 9.06 -12.97 -5.09
CA PHE A 71 8.58 -12.91 -3.69
C PHE A 71 7.20 -12.31 -3.47
N TYR A 72 6.97 -11.04 -3.79
CA TYR A 72 5.72 -10.37 -3.40
C TYR A 72 5.37 -9.14 -4.25
N ASN A 73 4.07 -9.02 -4.59
CA ASN A 73 3.40 -7.82 -5.08
C ASN A 73 1.88 -8.01 -4.93
N GLN A 74 1.11 -6.91 -5.02
CA GLN A 74 -0.35 -6.96 -5.03
C GLN A 74 -0.96 -6.52 -6.37
N THR A 75 -0.14 -6.28 -7.40
CA THR A 75 -0.63 -5.95 -8.75
C THR A 75 -0.95 -7.25 -9.52
N PRO A 76 -2.24 -7.58 -9.73
CA PRO A 76 -2.61 -8.91 -10.19
C PRO A 76 -1.98 -9.28 -11.54
N GLY A 77 -1.50 -10.51 -11.67
CA GLY A 77 -0.81 -10.97 -12.89
C GLY A 77 -1.66 -10.87 -14.17
N TYR A 78 -2.99 -10.96 -14.04
CA TYR A 78 -3.90 -10.88 -15.19
C TYR A 78 -4.05 -9.46 -15.78
N THR A 79 -3.57 -8.43 -15.08
CA THR A 79 -3.62 -7.04 -15.60
C THR A 79 -2.37 -6.66 -16.36
N ARG A 80 -1.29 -7.45 -16.29
CA ARG A 80 0.03 -7.12 -16.87
C ARG A 80 -0.04 -6.96 -18.38
N GLY A 81 0.51 -5.87 -18.89
CA GLY A 81 0.47 -5.51 -20.31
C GLY A 81 -0.88 -5.03 -20.81
N VAL A 82 -1.94 -5.07 -19.99
CA VAL A 82 -3.30 -4.66 -20.38
C VAL A 82 -3.50 -3.18 -20.13
N ALA A 83 -4.23 -2.52 -21.04
CA ALA A 83 -4.60 -1.12 -20.90
C ALA A 83 -5.86 -0.97 -20.04
N GLY A 84 -5.89 0.06 -19.21
CA GLY A 84 -7.02 0.40 -18.35
C GLY A 84 -7.19 1.91 -18.21
N THR A 85 -8.33 2.32 -17.65
CA THR A 85 -8.68 3.72 -17.43
C THR A 85 -8.62 4.06 -15.94
N VAL A 86 -7.98 5.17 -15.58
CA VAL A 86 -8.00 5.65 -14.20
C VAL A 86 -9.41 6.13 -13.85
N LEU A 87 -10.04 5.50 -12.86
CA LEU A 87 -11.32 5.93 -12.30
C LEU A 87 -11.16 6.89 -11.13
N SER A 88 -10.11 6.69 -10.31
CA SER A 88 -9.87 7.50 -9.13
C SER A 88 -8.39 7.51 -8.75
N VAL A 89 -7.95 8.63 -8.17
CA VAL A 89 -6.69 8.72 -7.40
C VAL A 89 -7.08 8.56 -5.93
N VAL A 90 -6.73 7.43 -5.32
CA VAL A 90 -7.42 6.95 -4.11
C VAL A 90 -6.75 7.47 -2.83
N TYR A 91 -5.46 7.20 -2.66
CA TYR A 91 -4.68 7.58 -1.48
C TYR A 91 -3.18 7.56 -1.78
N GLU A 92 -2.40 7.99 -0.79
CA GLU A 92 -0.95 7.84 -0.74
C GLU A 92 -0.63 6.77 0.31
N SER A 93 0.26 5.83 0.01
CA SER A 93 0.70 4.80 0.96
C SER A 93 2.04 4.19 0.53
N PRO A 94 2.85 3.58 1.41
CA PRO A 94 3.90 2.69 0.98
C PRO A 94 3.37 1.57 0.09
N THR A 95 4.19 1.14 -0.87
CA THR A 95 3.78 0.04 -1.74
C THR A 95 3.73 -1.27 -0.94
N PRO A 96 2.81 -2.21 -1.24
CA PRO A 96 2.76 -3.48 -0.52
C PRO A 96 4.07 -4.27 -0.64
N GLU A 97 4.78 -4.10 -1.75
CA GLU A 97 6.12 -4.65 -2.00
C GLU A 97 7.18 -4.15 -1.00
N ASP A 98 7.01 -2.95 -0.44
CA ASP A 98 7.94 -2.37 0.54
C ASP A 98 7.40 -2.53 1.98
N GLU A 99 6.11 -2.29 2.20
CA GLU A 99 5.46 -2.39 3.51
C GLU A 99 5.53 -3.80 4.09
N ALA A 100 5.33 -4.84 3.26
CA ALA A 100 5.44 -6.24 3.69
C ALA A 100 6.84 -6.61 4.22
N TRP A 101 7.86 -5.81 3.90
CA TRP A 101 9.24 -5.97 4.36
C TRP A 101 9.66 -4.90 5.38
N GLY A 102 8.69 -4.19 5.98
CA GLY A 102 8.92 -3.18 7.01
C GLY A 102 9.46 -1.85 6.50
N ARG A 103 9.45 -1.61 5.18
CA ARG A 103 9.95 -0.38 4.55
C ARG A 103 8.80 0.60 4.31
N ILE A 104 8.47 1.37 5.34
CA ILE A 104 7.30 2.27 5.35
C ILE A 104 7.61 3.75 5.06
N ASN A 105 8.86 4.07 4.70
CA ASN A 105 9.32 5.46 4.64
C ASN A 105 9.02 6.16 3.30
N GLN A 106 8.67 5.40 2.27
CA GLN A 106 8.40 5.91 0.93
C GLN A 106 6.96 5.60 0.59
N ALA A 107 6.16 6.64 0.37
CA ALA A 107 4.79 6.50 -0.11
C ALA A 107 4.73 6.77 -1.62
N GLU A 108 3.76 6.19 -2.28
CA GLU A 108 3.41 6.44 -3.67
C GLU A 108 1.89 6.69 -3.79
N TRP A 109 1.46 7.27 -4.92
CA TRP A 109 0.04 7.39 -5.24
C TRP A 109 -0.55 6.05 -5.66
N PHE A 110 -1.77 5.77 -5.19
CA PHE A 110 -2.57 4.62 -5.59
C PHE A 110 -3.73 5.04 -6.49
N TYR A 111 -3.99 4.23 -7.50
CA TYR A 111 -4.99 4.48 -8.52
C TYR A 111 -5.97 3.33 -8.59
N LEU A 112 -7.27 3.63 -8.65
CA LEU A 112 -8.29 2.67 -9.03
C LEU A 112 -8.37 2.65 -10.56
N VAL A 113 -8.03 1.53 -11.16
CA VAL A 113 -7.98 1.35 -12.62
C VAL A 113 -9.07 0.37 -13.05
N SER A 114 -9.82 0.75 -14.08
CA SER A 114 -10.85 -0.08 -14.70
C SER A 114 -10.36 -0.68 -16.01
N PHE A 115 -10.57 -1.98 -16.14
CA PHE A 115 -10.22 -2.78 -17.30
C PHE A 115 -11.50 -3.36 -17.90
N ARG A 116 -11.57 -3.41 -19.23
CA ARG A 116 -12.68 -4.11 -19.90
C ARG A 116 -12.45 -5.61 -19.79
N HIS A 117 -13.49 -6.38 -19.52
CA HIS A 117 -13.40 -7.85 -19.43
C HIS A 117 -12.77 -8.47 -20.69
N VAL A 118 -13.16 -7.98 -21.86
CA VAL A 118 -12.64 -8.41 -23.17
C VAL A 118 -11.14 -8.19 -23.34
N ASP A 119 -10.55 -7.19 -22.67
CA ASP A 119 -9.11 -6.89 -22.79
C ASP A 119 -8.27 -7.78 -21.87
N LEU A 120 -8.87 -8.30 -20.80
CA LEU A 120 -8.21 -9.20 -19.85
C LEU A 120 -8.25 -10.65 -20.33
N TRP A 121 -9.39 -11.09 -20.87
CA TRP A 121 -9.68 -12.51 -21.12
C TRP A 121 -9.96 -12.86 -22.58
N GLY A 122 -9.98 -11.85 -23.47
CA GLY A 122 -10.29 -12.03 -24.88
C GLY A 122 -11.80 -12.03 -25.17
N ALA A 123 -12.15 -11.76 -26.43
CA ALA A 123 -13.54 -11.68 -26.86
C ALA A 123 -14.17 -13.03 -27.24
N ASP A 124 -13.34 -14.07 -27.42
CA ASP A 124 -13.77 -15.39 -27.89
C ASP A 124 -14.25 -16.31 -26.75
N ASP A 125 -14.14 -15.87 -25.50
CA ASP A 125 -14.65 -16.61 -24.36
C ASP A 125 -16.20 -16.50 -24.31
N PRO A 126 -16.94 -17.62 -24.25
CA PRO A 126 -18.40 -17.64 -24.35
C PRO A 126 -19.10 -16.92 -23.19
N ASP A 127 -18.43 -16.74 -22.06
CA ASP A 127 -18.96 -16.04 -20.88
C ASP A 127 -18.56 -14.55 -20.88
N THR A 128 -17.85 -14.07 -21.91
CA THR A 128 -17.45 -12.66 -21.99
C THR A 128 -18.61 -11.75 -22.40
N ASN A 129 -18.94 -10.82 -21.51
CA ASN A 129 -19.82 -9.69 -21.81
C ASN A 129 -18.96 -8.42 -22.09
N PRO A 130 -19.12 -7.76 -23.25
CA PRO A 130 -18.30 -6.60 -23.62
C PRO A 130 -18.53 -5.35 -22.76
N ASN A 131 -19.60 -5.32 -21.97
CA ASN A 131 -19.90 -4.21 -21.06
C ASN A 131 -19.34 -4.41 -19.65
N ASP A 132 -18.84 -5.61 -19.35
CA ASP A 132 -18.32 -5.92 -18.02
C ASP A 132 -16.91 -5.34 -17.84
N THR A 133 -16.65 -4.90 -16.61
CA THR A 133 -15.37 -4.32 -16.22
C THR A 133 -14.86 -4.93 -14.93
N VAL A 134 -13.54 -5.01 -14.81
CA VAL A 134 -12.84 -5.40 -13.59
C VAL A 134 -12.07 -4.17 -13.11
N GLN A 135 -12.17 -3.89 -11.81
CA GLN A 135 -11.47 -2.77 -11.19
C GLN A 135 -10.43 -3.31 -10.21
N ALA A 136 -9.25 -2.71 -10.23
CA ALA A 136 -8.17 -3.04 -9.31
C ALA A 136 -7.45 -1.77 -8.87
N GLU A 137 -7.04 -1.73 -7.62
CA GLU A 137 -6.15 -0.69 -7.11
C GLU A 137 -4.68 -1.08 -7.37
N MET A 138 -3.86 -0.10 -7.76
CA MET A 138 -2.43 -0.33 -7.99
C MET A 138 -1.59 0.93 -7.74
N PRO A 139 -0.37 0.79 -7.22
CA PRO A 139 0.51 1.93 -6.99
C PRO A 139 1.14 2.44 -8.28
N GLU A 140 1.51 3.72 -8.29
CA GLU A 140 2.00 4.48 -9.45
C GLU A 140 3.12 3.76 -10.22
N ARG A 141 4.04 3.07 -9.51
CA ARG A 141 5.14 2.33 -10.15
C ARG A 141 4.70 1.31 -11.20
N TRP A 142 3.54 0.68 -11.03
CA TRP A 142 3.03 -0.32 -11.96
C TRP A 142 2.42 0.26 -13.24
N LEU A 143 2.26 1.58 -13.30
CA LEU A 143 1.54 2.26 -14.37
C LEU A 143 2.47 3.04 -15.31
N GLU A 144 2.14 3.00 -16.59
CA GLU A 144 2.72 3.85 -17.63
C GLU A 144 1.63 4.35 -18.59
N PRO A 145 1.85 5.48 -19.30
CA PRO A 145 0.96 5.88 -20.39
C PRO A 145 0.74 4.74 -21.40
N ALA A 146 -0.52 4.52 -21.81
CA ALA A 146 -0.91 3.39 -22.66
C ALA A 146 -0.43 3.45 -24.12
#